data_AF-A0A345CQG1-F1
#
_entry.id   AF-A0A345CQG1-F1
#
_cell.length_a   1.000
_cell.length_b   1.000
_cell.length_c   1.000
_cell.angle_alpha   90.00
_cell.angle_beta   90.00
_cell.angle_gamma   90.00
#
_symmetry.space_group_name_H-M   'P 1'
#
loop_
_entity.id
_entity.type
_entity.pdbx_description
1 polymer ?
#
loop_
_entity_poly.entity_id
_entity_poly.type
_entity_poly.pdbx_seq_one_letter_code
_entity_poly.pdbx_strand_id
1 'polypeptide(L)'
;MQKYLKTSIKSDMKPAMPALTLTAHESYGIDAGQPVVLHGMQIGQVVNRQLHEQGVSFTVAISPDYRNLVHDDSKFIINNRLDVKFGIDGMEVIGASAREWVDGGIRLDHGSKSTAKNVYPLYANAEKAAEGITTNQLPPLTLTAQSLPDIQTGSVVIYRKFQMGEIVEVTPQVNQFEVRVHIKLQYRKLLTPNSVFWSECGARIQLNGGGLTVQASPLSRILKGGVGFDNLPGASAGLTSKDKRVLYDSETAALAVGSQITLRTFDASKLSHGLPIRYPGIAIGQLQSLALSPDKKQVIAKAVLYPEYVEDFARQGSRFSVVSPEISAAGVNHLDTLLQPYINVDPGNGRGQRSFELQESTLTDARCPDGLNVLMDAPEGGSLSVGTPVLFCGAEVGTVAGTSPGAMADRVQITLRISKKYQHLVRNNSVFWLASGYNLKWQLWGQQIRIFP
;
A
#
# COMPACT_ATOMS: atom_id res chain seq x y z
N MET A 1 20.33 44.28 72.83
CA MET A 1 20.18 43.12 73.74
C MET A 1 18.90 42.36 73.41
N GLN A 2 18.88 41.58 72.32
CA GLN A 2 17.81 40.59 72.08
C GLN A 2 18.46 39.37 71.41
N LYS A 3 18.94 38.49 72.27
CA LYS A 3 19.29 37.09 72.01
C LYS A 3 18.39 36.29 72.95
N TYR A 4 18.10 35.05 72.59
CA TYR A 4 17.23 34.07 73.27
C TYR A 4 15.75 34.10 72.85
N LEU A 5 15.45 33.40 71.75
CA LEU A 5 14.59 32.21 71.77
C LEU A 5 14.77 31.46 70.43
N LYS A 6 15.70 30.50 70.41
CA LYS A 6 15.79 29.46 69.37
C LYS A 6 16.05 28.13 70.08
N THR A 7 14.97 27.41 70.32
CA THR A 7 14.88 26.02 70.80
C THR A 7 13.39 25.68 70.64
N SER A 8 12.93 24.56 70.11
CA SER A 8 13.53 23.28 69.77
C SER A 8 12.48 22.54 68.93
N ILE A 9 12.79 22.12 67.70
CA ILE A 9 12.30 20.85 67.14
C ILE A 9 13.46 20.29 66.30
N LYS A 10 14.42 19.68 67.00
CA LYS A 10 15.19 18.57 66.43
C LYS A 10 14.29 17.34 66.59
N SER A 11 13.81 16.77 65.49
CA SER A 11 13.29 15.40 65.48
C SER A 11 14.07 14.58 64.46
N ASP A 12 14.94 13.72 65.00
CA ASP A 12 15.35 12.42 64.48
C ASP A 12 15.93 12.35 63.07
N MET A 13 17.20 12.75 62.97
CA MET A 13 18.08 12.34 61.89
C MET A 13 18.46 10.86 62.11
N LYS A 14 17.71 9.94 61.48
CA LYS A 14 18.14 8.55 61.25
C LYS A 14 19.43 8.56 60.41
N PRO A 15 20.34 7.56 60.59
CA PRO A 15 21.66 7.56 59.96
C PRO A 15 21.54 7.61 58.43
N ALA A 16 22.50 8.30 57.80
CA ALA A 16 22.58 8.54 56.35
C ALA A 16 22.25 7.28 55.55
N MET A 17 21.03 7.23 55.02
CA MET A 17 20.60 6.19 54.10
C MET A 17 21.31 6.44 52.76
N PRO A 18 21.97 5.45 52.15
CA PRO A 18 22.47 5.57 50.80
C PRO A 18 21.25 5.78 49.90
N ALA A 19 21.16 6.98 49.35
CA ALA A 19 20.03 7.39 48.54
C ALA A 19 20.26 7.03 47.08
N LEU A 20 19.21 6.55 46.43
CA LEU A 20 19.16 6.32 44.99
C LEU A 20 18.70 7.61 44.31
N THR A 21 19.26 7.91 43.14
CA THR A 21 18.81 9.03 42.31
C THR A 21 17.91 8.50 41.20
N LEU A 22 16.70 9.03 41.10
CA LEU A 22 15.80 8.78 39.98
C LEU A 22 15.77 9.99 39.05
N THR A 23 15.84 9.80 37.73
CA THR A 23 15.81 10.89 36.74
C THR A 23 14.56 10.81 35.87
N ALA A 24 13.95 11.96 35.60
CA ALA A 24 12.72 12.07 34.80
C ALA A 24 12.67 13.41 34.06
N HIS A 25 11.88 13.53 32.99
CA HIS A 25 11.74 14.81 32.25
C HIS A 25 10.77 15.80 32.92
N GLU A 26 9.89 15.32 33.78
CA GLU A 26 8.92 16.14 34.50
C GLU A 26 8.73 15.63 35.93
N SER A 27 8.05 16.41 36.79
CA SER A 27 7.83 16.05 38.19
C SER A 27 6.82 14.90 38.37
N TYR A 28 5.94 14.70 37.39
CA TYR A 28 4.86 13.70 37.42
C TYR A 28 3.92 13.77 38.65
N GLY A 29 3.90 14.91 39.37
CA GLY A 29 3.14 15.05 40.61
C GLY A 29 3.75 14.27 41.79
N ILE A 30 5.06 13.98 41.73
CA ILE A 30 5.79 13.34 42.81
C ILE A 30 6.34 14.39 43.78
N ASP A 31 6.03 14.24 45.06
CA ASP A 31 6.44 15.12 46.16
C ASP A 31 7.37 14.40 47.14
N ALA A 32 8.18 15.20 47.85
CA ALA A 32 8.95 14.68 48.97
C ALA A 32 8.01 14.12 50.04
N GLY A 33 8.34 12.95 50.58
CA GLY A 33 7.54 12.24 51.56
C GLY A 33 6.67 11.12 50.98
N GLN A 34 6.47 11.05 49.67
CA GLN A 34 5.67 9.98 49.06
C GLN A 34 6.38 8.61 49.13
N PRO A 35 5.62 7.50 49.21
CA PRO A 35 6.18 6.18 49.44
C PRO A 35 6.85 5.61 48.18
N VAL A 36 7.83 4.73 48.39
CA VAL A 36 8.28 3.79 47.36
C VAL A 36 7.75 2.41 47.72
N VAL A 37 6.98 1.82 46.81
CA VAL A 37 6.23 0.58 47.04
C VAL A 37 6.71 -0.56 46.16
N LEU A 38 6.74 -1.77 46.71
CA LEU A 38 7.01 -3.02 45.98
C LEU A 38 5.95 -4.03 46.40
N HIS A 39 5.22 -4.59 45.43
CA HIS A 39 4.10 -5.51 45.67
C HIS A 39 3.09 -4.99 46.72
N GLY A 40 2.80 -3.68 46.71
CA GLY A 40 1.86 -3.03 47.64
C GLY A 40 2.44 -2.71 49.03
N MET A 41 3.71 -3.06 49.32
CA MET A 41 4.37 -2.72 50.59
C MET A 41 5.30 -1.53 50.43
N GLN A 42 5.25 -0.58 51.38
CA GLN A 42 6.18 0.54 51.42
C GLN A 42 7.58 0.05 51.83
N ILE A 43 8.53 0.17 50.90
CA ILE A 43 9.93 -0.21 51.09
C ILE A 43 10.85 1.00 51.25
N GLY A 44 10.38 2.20 50.91
CA GLY A 44 11.16 3.42 50.94
C GLY A 44 10.32 4.69 50.86
N GLN A 45 11.00 5.82 50.62
CA GLN A 45 10.37 7.13 50.55
C GLN A 45 11.17 8.07 49.65
N VAL A 46 10.47 8.96 48.96
CA VAL A 46 11.07 10.10 48.25
C VAL A 46 11.56 11.11 49.29
N VAL A 47 12.87 11.34 49.35
CA VAL A 47 13.51 12.24 50.31
C VAL A 47 13.44 13.69 49.81
N ASN A 48 13.74 13.90 48.54
CA ASN A 48 13.77 15.24 47.94
C ASN A 48 13.56 15.18 46.42
N ARG A 49 13.16 16.31 45.84
CA ARG A 49 13.14 16.53 44.39
C ARG A 49 13.94 17.79 44.04
N GLN A 50 14.61 17.77 42.91
CA GLN A 50 15.36 18.91 42.39
C GLN A 50 15.05 19.11 40.90
N LEU A 51 14.75 20.35 40.51
CA LEU A 51 14.57 20.73 39.12
C LEU A 51 15.94 21.07 38.52
N HIS A 52 16.21 20.56 37.33
CA HIS A 52 17.37 20.84 36.50
C HIS A 52 16.92 21.33 35.13
N GLU A 53 17.82 21.86 34.30
CA GLU A 53 17.47 22.35 32.95
C GLU A 53 16.86 21.27 32.03
N GLN A 54 17.24 20.01 32.22
CA GLN A 54 16.85 18.89 31.36
C GLN A 54 15.75 17.99 31.95
N GLY A 55 15.25 18.32 33.15
CA GLY A 55 14.21 17.52 33.83
C GLY A 55 14.26 17.63 35.35
N VAL A 56 13.76 16.59 36.03
CA VAL A 56 13.67 16.51 37.50
C VAL A 56 14.48 15.30 37.98
N SER A 57 15.25 15.48 39.05
CA SER A 57 15.85 14.37 39.79
C SER A 57 15.17 14.19 41.15
N PHE A 58 15.02 12.94 41.55
CA PHE A 58 14.45 12.55 42.84
C PHE A 58 15.50 11.78 43.64
N THR A 59 15.66 12.15 44.90
CA THR A 59 16.46 11.38 45.85
C THR A 59 15.52 10.46 46.60
N VAL A 60 15.75 9.16 46.52
CA VAL A 60 14.91 8.12 47.13
C VAL A 60 15.72 7.34 48.14
N ALA A 61 15.17 7.16 49.34
CA ALA A 61 15.72 6.30 50.36
C ALA A 61 14.99 4.96 50.38
N ILE A 62 15.73 3.87 50.28
CA ILE A 62 15.22 2.50 50.44
C ILE A 62 15.66 1.98 51.83
N SER A 63 14.71 1.40 52.57
CA SER A 63 14.98 0.87 53.91
C SER A 63 16.05 -0.23 53.84
N PRO A 64 16.94 -0.34 54.85
CA PRO A 64 18.03 -1.33 54.84
C PRO A 64 17.57 -2.76 54.55
N ASP A 65 16.41 -3.15 55.08
CA ASP A 65 15.84 -4.50 54.96
C ASP A 65 15.45 -4.88 53.52
N TYR A 66 15.21 -3.89 52.66
CA TYR A 66 14.74 -4.10 51.28
C TYR A 66 15.79 -3.80 50.21
N ARG A 67 17.02 -3.43 50.59
CA ARG A 67 18.06 -3.06 49.61
C ARG A 67 18.39 -4.17 48.62
N ASN A 68 18.35 -5.42 49.08
CA ASN A 68 18.65 -6.58 48.25
C ASN A 68 17.57 -6.85 47.19
N LEU A 69 16.44 -6.14 47.22
CA LEU A 69 15.36 -6.22 46.23
C LEU A 69 15.53 -5.21 45.10
N VAL A 70 16.50 -4.29 45.21
CA VAL A 70 16.84 -3.33 44.16
C VAL A 70 18.03 -3.87 43.36
N HIS A 71 17.76 -4.14 42.09
CA HIS A 71 18.65 -4.77 41.12
C HIS A 71 18.99 -3.82 39.98
N ASP A 72 20.03 -4.12 39.20
CA ASP A 72 20.50 -3.25 38.11
C ASP A 72 19.42 -2.94 37.05
N ASP A 73 18.48 -3.87 36.89
CA ASP A 73 17.40 -3.86 35.90
C ASP A 73 16.05 -3.49 36.52
N SER A 74 16.05 -3.08 37.80
CA SER A 74 14.85 -2.60 38.47
C SER A 74 14.25 -1.39 37.77
N LYS A 75 12.91 -1.35 37.74
CA LYS A 75 12.15 -0.29 37.09
C LYS A 75 11.38 0.51 38.13
N PHE A 76 11.61 1.81 38.16
CA PHE A 76 10.87 2.74 39.00
C PHE A 76 9.77 3.39 38.18
N ILE A 77 8.52 3.23 38.60
CA ILE A 77 7.33 3.56 37.83
C ILE A 77 6.46 4.46 38.69
N ILE A 78 5.88 5.51 38.12
CA ILE A 78 4.99 6.40 38.85
C ILE A 78 3.70 5.68 39.26
N ASN A 79 3.28 5.92 40.51
CA ASN A 79 2.08 5.33 41.11
C ASN A 79 0.94 6.35 41.29
N ASN A 80 0.94 7.47 40.52
CA ASN A 80 0.07 8.65 40.76
C ASN A 80 -0.95 8.95 39.66
N ARG A 81 -1.21 8.03 38.73
CA ARG A 81 -2.10 8.34 37.62
C ARG A 81 -3.17 7.27 37.45
N LEU A 82 -4.42 7.71 37.54
CA LEU A 82 -5.56 6.98 37.04
C LEU A 82 -5.43 6.94 35.51
N ASP A 83 -5.09 5.79 34.93
CA ASP A 83 -5.13 5.60 33.48
C ASP A 83 -6.51 5.04 33.11
N VAL A 84 -7.39 5.93 32.65
CA VAL A 84 -8.72 5.55 32.19
C VAL A 84 -8.69 5.35 30.68
N LYS A 85 -8.82 4.09 30.26
CA LYS A 85 -8.95 3.74 28.84
C LYS A 85 -10.43 3.63 28.52
N PHE A 86 -10.89 4.49 27.63
CA PHE A 86 -12.26 4.45 27.11
C PHE A 86 -12.28 3.68 25.79
N GLY A 87 -13.05 2.59 25.73
CA GLY A 87 -13.28 1.78 24.54
C GLY A 87 -14.77 1.61 24.24
N ILE A 88 -15.08 1.03 23.08
CA ILE A 88 -16.45 0.68 22.69
C ILE A 88 -17.03 -0.47 23.53
N ASP A 89 -16.17 -1.28 24.14
CA ASP A 89 -16.53 -2.40 25.01
C ASP A 89 -16.65 -2.00 26.49
N GLY A 90 -16.42 -0.71 26.82
CA GLY A 90 -16.55 -0.17 28.16
C GLY A 90 -15.35 0.68 28.60
N MET A 91 -15.34 1.00 29.89
CA MET A 91 -14.28 1.74 30.56
C MET A 91 -13.36 0.77 31.28
N GLU A 92 -12.09 0.71 30.89
CA GLU A 92 -11.06 -0.03 31.60
C GLU A 92 -10.25 0.97 32.44
N VAL A 93 -10.19 0.73 33.75
CA VAL A 93 -9.38 1.54 34.67
C VAL A 93 -8.14 0.74 35.00
N ILE A 94 -6.99 1.18 34.46
CA ILE A 94 -5.70 0.57 34.74
C ILE A 94 -4.96 1.52 35.69
N GLY A 95 -4.67 1.06 36.90
CA GLY A 95 -4.01 1.93 37.87
C GLY A 95 -3.91 1.36 39.28
N ALA A 96 -3.25 2.13 40.13
CA ALA A 96 -3.14 1.89 41.56
C ALA A 96 -4.53 1.82 42.22
N SER A 97 -4.65 1.10 43.34
CA SER A 97 -5.86 1.12 44.17
C SER A 97 -6.22 2.54 44.60
N ALA A 98 -7.49 2.79 44.96
CA ALA A 98 -7.95 4.12 45.35
C ALA A 98 -7.13 4.76 46.49
N ARG A 99 -6.54 3.95 47.37
CA ARG A 99 -5.64 4.39 48.44
C ARG A 99 -4.25 4.77 47.93
N GLU A 100 -3.70 3.97 47.02
CA GLU A 100 -2.42 4.24 46.37
C GLU A 100 -2.46 5.50 45.50
N TRP A 101 -3.62 5.88 44.96
CA TRP A 101 -3.78 7.17 44.25
C TRP A 101 -3.66 8.38 45.17
N VAL A 102 -4.19 8.29 46.40
CA VAL A 102 -4.13 9.38 47.40
C VAL A 102 -2.74 9.50 48.00
N ASP A 103 -2.15 8.36 48.37
CA ASP A 103 -0.81 8.30 48.97
C ASP A 103 0.28 8.59 47.92
N GLY A 104 0.02 8.19 46.68
CA GLY A 104 0.88 8.34 45.54
C GLY A 104 2.22 7.61 45.64
N GLY A 105 3.25 8.18 45.03
CA GLY A 105 4.62 7.72 45.08
C GLY A 105 5.09 6.92 43.87
N ILE A 106 6.02 6.00 44.13
CA ILE A 106 6.80 5.30 43.11
C ILE A 106 6.71 3.80 43.35
N ARG A 107 6.25 3.05 42.35
CA ARG A 107 6.29 1.59 42.33
C ARG A 107 7.64 1.11 41.82
N LEU A 108 8.21 0.14 42.52
CA LEU A 108 9.36 -0.63 42.06
C LEU A 108 8.85 -1.93 41.44
N ASP A 109 9.24 -2.21 40.20
CA ASP A 109 9.18 -3.55 39.63
C ASP A 109 10.57 -4.18 39.76
N HIS A 110 10.63 -5.36 40.38
CA HIS A 110 11.89 -6.02 40.71
C HIS A 110 12.63 -6.48 39.45
N GLY A 111 13.95 -6.34 39.49
CA GLY A 111 14.82 -6.89 38.46
C GLY A 111 15.26 -8.33 38.77
N SER A 112 15.99 -8.93 37.84
CA SER A 112 16.52 -10.30 37.94
C SER A 112 18.05 -10.37 38.05
N LYS A 113 18.74 -9.23 37.89
CA LYS A 113 20.21 -9.18 37.82
C LYS A 113 20.87 -8.74 39.13
N SER A 114 22.13 -9.15 39.35
CA SER A 114 22.83 -8.86 40.61
C SER A 114 23.53 -7.49 40.61
N THR A 115 23.39 -6.78 41.74
CA THR A 115 23.94 -5.44 42.11
C THR A 115 23.05 -4.23 41.76
N ALA A 116 22.84 -3.33 42.73
CA ALA A 116 22.07 -2.11 42.54
C ALA A 116 22.91 -1.01 41.87
N LYS A 117 22.32 -0.25 40.95
CA LYS A 117 22.84 1.03 40.46
C LYS A 117 22.52 2.16 41.45
N ASN A 118 23.25 3.27 41.34
CA ASN A 118 22.96 4.51 42.08
C ASN A 118 21.96 5.44 41.36
N VAL A 119 21.77 5.23 40.05
CA VAL A 119 20.92 6.08 39.20
C VAL A 119 19.97 5.21 38.38
N TYR A 120 18.68 5.54 38.40
CA TYR A 120 17.65 4.90 37.59
C TYR A 120 16.77 5.94 36.89
N PRO A 121 16.22 5.63 35.72
CA PRO A 121 15.14 6.43 35.17
C PRO A 121 13.82 6.18 35.92
N LEU A 122 13.01 7.24 36.05
CA LEU A 122 11.63 7.17 36.52
C LEU A 122 10.68 7.13 35.30
N TYR A 123 9.91 6.05 35.18
CA TYR A 123 8.99 5.80 34.08
C TYR A 123 7.59 6.33 34.37
N ALA A 124 6.98 6.98 33.37
CA ALA A 124 5.64 7.56 33.50
C ALA A 124 4.53 6.53 33.80
N ASN A 125 4.68 5.31 33.29
CA ASN A 125 3.76 4.18 33.51
C ASN A 125 4.47 2.84 33.26
N ALA A 126 3.79 1.72 33.54
CA ALA A 126 4.34 0.38 33.39
C ALA A 126 4.69 -0.01 31.95
N GLU A 127 3.92 0.49 30.98
CA GLU A 127 4.14 0.24 29.55
C GLU A 127 5.49 0.83 29.10
N LYS A 128 5.77 2.09 29.44
CA LYS A 128 7.06 2.75 29.14
C LYS A 128 8.23 2.08 29.86
N ALA A 129 8.00 1.55 31.06
CA ALA A 129 9.01 0.84 31.83
C ALA A 129 9.44 -0.48 31.18
N ALA A 130 8.47 -1.26 30.68
CA ALA A 130 8.73 -2.49 29.93
C ALA A 130 9.53 -2.22 28.65
N GLU A 131 9.30 -1.07 28.01
CA GLU A 131 9.94 -0.66 26.76
C GLU A 131 11.25 0.11 26.97
N GLY A 132 11.60 0.47 28.22
CA GLY A 132 12.82 1.21 28.53
C GLY A 132 12.81 2.68 28.13
N ILE A 133 11.65 3.27 27.84
CA ILE A 133 11.52 4.66 27.37
C ILE A 133 11.38 5.63 28.54
N THR A 134 12.30 6.57 28.64
CA THR A 134 12.30 7.58 29.71
C THR A 134 11.58 8.87 29.32
N THR A 135 11.43 9.15 28.02
CA THR A 135 10.78 10.36 27.48
C THR A 135 9.31 10.18 27.16
N ASN A 136 8.51 11.24 27.34
CA ASN A 136 7.08 11.22 27.02
C ASN A 136 6.79 11.23 25.51
N GLN A 137 7.76 11.52 24.64
CA GLN A 137 7.52 11.66 23.20
C GLN A 137 8.61 10.95 22.38
N LEU A 138 8.22 9.87 21.71
CA LEU A 138 8.95 9.41 20.53
C LEU A 138 8.67 10.39 19.38
N PRO A 139 9.67 10.67 18.51
CA PRO A 139 9.46 11.55 17.39
C PRO A 139 8.31 11.04 16.50
N PRO A 140 7.36 11.91 16.12
CA PRO A 140 6.31 11.56 15.18
C PRO A 140 6.91 11.12 13.84
N LEU A 141 6.25 10.21 13.15
CA LEU A 141 6.49 9.99 11.73
C LEU A 141 5.96 11.20 10.96
N THR A 142 6.78 11.80 10.09
CA THR A 142 6.36 12.91 9.24
C THR A 142 5.95 12.40 7.87
N LEU A 143 4.72 12.73 7.45
CA LEU A 143 4.18 12.51 6.12
C LEU A 143 4.01 13.83 5.37
N THR A 144 4.02 13.79 4.04
CA THR A 144 3.73 14.94 3.17
C THR A 144 2.54 14.64 2.27
N ALA A 145 1.61 15.59 2.16
CA ALA A 145 0.42 15.46 1.31
C ALA A 145 0.27 16.70 0.41
N GLN A 146 -0.09 16.54 -0.86
CA GLN A 146 -0.38 17.70 -1.74
C GLN A 146 -1.72 18.34 -1.41
N SER A 147 -2.67 17.53 -0.94
CA SER A 147 -3.99 17.94 -0.48
C SER A 147 -4.28 17.26 0.86
N LEU A 148 -5.22 17.79 1.64
CA LEU A 148 -5.73 17.13 2.86
C LEU A 148 -7.12 16.56 2.59
N PRO A 149 -7.22 15.28 2.21
CA PRO A 149 -8.50 14.60 2.12
C PRO A 149 -8.99 14.20 3.52
N ASP A 150 -10.02 14.89 4.02
CA ASP A 150 -10.83 14.59 5.24
C ASP A 150 -10.06 14.08 6.47
N ILE A 151 -8.82 14.53 6.67
CA ILE A 151 -7.98 14.20 7.82
C ILE A 151 -7.68 15.46 8.65
N GLN A 152 -7.62 15.29 9.96
CA GLN A 152 -7.43 16.35 10.92
C GLN A 152 -6.65 15.84 12.15
N THR A 153 -6.25 16.73 13.04
CA THR A 153 -5.68 16.33 14.34
C THR A 153 -6.65 15.40 15.07
N GLY A 154 -6.13 14.26 15.55
CA GLY A 154 -6.91 13.20 16.19
C GLY A 154 -7.56 12.20 15.21
N SER A 155 -7.35 12.32 13.89
CA SER A 155 -7.68 11.23 12.95
C SER A 155 -6.84 10.00 13.28
N VAL A 156 -7.44 8.82 13.14
CA VAL A 156 -6.79 7.55 13.51
C VAL A 156 -5.84 7.06 12.44
N VAL A 157 -4.78 6.36 12.84
CA VAL A 157 -3.84 5.68 11.94
C VAL A 157 -4.06 4.18 12.04
N ILE A 158 -4.25 3.54 10.89
CA ILE A 158 -4.78 2.19 10.77
C ILE A 158 -3.81 1.32 9.97
N TYR A 159 -3.54 0.12 10.46
CA TYR A 159 -2.88 -0.96 9.72
C TYR A 159 -3.86 -2.12 9.58
N ARG A 160 -4.19 -2.55 8.35
CA ARG A 160 -5.11 -3.67 8.08
C ARG A 160 -6.40 -3.63 8.91
N LYS A 161 -7.07 -2.47 8.91
CA LYS A 161 -8.32 -2.18 9.66
C LYS A 161 -8.19 -2.11 11.19
N PHE A 162 -6.97 -2.17 11.75
CA PHE A 162 -6.72 -2.02 13.18
C PHE A 162 -6.02 -0.69 13.51
N GLN A 163 -6.49 0.02 14.54
CA GLN A 163 -5.95 1.32 14.96
C GLN A 163 -4.62 1.18 15.71
N MET A 164 -3.58 1.81 15.18
CA MET A 164 -2.20 1.74 15.70
C MET A 164 -1.67 3.10 16.21
N GLY A 165 -2.35 4.19 15.89
CA GLY A 165 -1.87 5.53 16.18
C GLY A 165 -2.89 6.62 15.85
N GLU A 166 -2.41 7.85 15.80
CA GLU A 166 -3.21 9.04 15.50
C GLU A 166 -2.37 10.16 14.86
N ILE A 167 -3.04 11.06 14.14
CA ILE A 167 -2.45 12.30 13.66
C ILE A 167 -2.36 13.28 14.82
N VAL A 168 -1.15 13.76 15.12
CA VAL A 168 -0.90 14.71 16.22
C VAL A 168 -0.89 16.16 15.74
N GLU A 169 -0.50 16.41 14.50
CA GLU A 169 -0.34 17.76 13.97
C GLU A 169 -0.46 17.75 12.44
N VAL A 170 -1.07 18.80 11.89
CA VAL A 170 -1.15 19.06 10.46
C VAL A 170 -0.74 20.51 10.22
N THR A 171 0.33 20.71 9.46
CA THR A 171 0.91 22.04 9.22
C THR A 171 0.89 22.35 7.72
N PRO A 172 0.17 23.39 7.27
CA PRO A 172 0.22 23.82 5.87
C PRO A 172 1.60 24.39 5.53
N GLN A 173 2.08 24.08 4.33
CA GLN A 173 3.29 24.61 3.70
C GLN A 173 2.91 25.20 2.33
N VAL A 174 3.86 25.88 1.66
CA VAL A 174 3.60 26.62 0.40
C VAL A 174 2.90 25.79 -0.68
N ASN A 175 3.24 24.50 -0.83
CA ASN A 175 2.69 23.62 -1.89
C ASN A 175 2.27 22.23 -1.38
N GLN A 176 2.21 22.04 -0.06
CA GLN A 176 1.91 20.74 0.54
C GLN A 176 1.51 20.91 2.00
N PHE A 177 1.08 19.83 2.63
CA PHE A 177 0.86 19.73 4.06
C PHE A 177 1.89 18.79 4.67
N GLU A 178 2.42 19.18 5.83
CA GLU A 178 3.18 18.28 6.68
C GLU A 178 2.23 17.67 7.72
N VAL A 179 2.17 16.34 7.76
CA VAL A 179 1.27 15.59 8.65
C VAL A 179 2.13 14.77 9.60
N ARG A 180 2.05 15.07 10.90
CA ARG A 180 2.81 14.35 11.92
C ARG A 180 1.93 13.29 12.55
N VAL A 181 2.45 12.08 12.56
CA VAL A 181 1.74 10.88 12.96
C VAL A 181 2.44 10.25 14.15
N HIS A 182 1.69 10.02 15.23
CA HIS A 182 2.16 9.23 16.35
C HIS A 182 1.69 7.77 16.18
N ILE A 183 2.64 6.84 16.18
CA ILE A 183 2.37 5.40 16.17
C ILE A 183 2.85 4.83 17.49
N LYS A 184 1.96 4.10 18.20
CA LYS A 184 2.25 3.46 19.48
C LYS A 184 3.48 2.57 19.35
N LEU A 185 4.34 2.54 20.37
CA LEU A 185 5.65 1.90 20.23
C LEU A 185 5.55 0.42 19.82
N GLN A 186 4.67 -0.34 20.45
CA GLN A 186 4.45 -1.76 20.15
C GLN A 186 4.19 -2.06 18.66
N TYR A 187 3.73 -1.09 17.88
CA TYR A 187 3.40 -1.23 16.46
C TYR A 187 4.45 -0.66 15.50
N ARG A 188 5.51 -0.01 16.00
CA ARG A 188 6.56 0.59 15.14
C ARG A 188 7.27 -0.43 14.25
N LYS A 189 7.37 -1.69 14.68
CA LYS A 189 7.97 -2.78 13.88
C LYS A 189 7.18 -3.11 12.61
N LEU A 190 5.92 -2.69 12.52
CA LEU A 190 5.08 -2.84 11.32
C LEU A 190 5.44 -1.82 10.24
N LEU A 191 6.12 -0.73 10.61
CA LEU A 191 6.63 0.26 9.67
C LEU A 191 7.93 -0.24 9.05
N THR A 192 7.93 -0.32 7.73
CA THR A 192 9.11 -0.68 6.94
C THR A 192 9.46 0.49 6.01
N PRO A 193 10.60 0.45 5.30
CA PRO A 193 10.87 1.39 4.22
C PRO A 193 9.80 1.34 3.11
N ASN A 194 9.12 0.20 2.94
CA ASN A 194 8.07 -0.03 1.95
C ASN A 194 6.67 0.39 2.41
N SER A 195 6.53 1.04 3.56
CA SER A 195 5.21 1.49 4.04
C SER A 195 4.70 2.66 3.20
N VAL A 196 3.56 2.49 2.56
CA VAL A 196 2.80 3.55 1.88
C VAL A 196 1.61 3.96 2.72
N PHE A 197 1.23 5.24 2.68
CA PHE A 197 0.17 5.81 3.50
C PHE A 197 -0.90 6.42 2.61
N TRP A 198 -2.17 6.23 2.94
CA TRP A 198 -3.27 6.86 2.21
C TRP A 198 -4.35 7.37 3.15
N SER A 199 -5.15 8.31 2.67
CA SER A 199 -6.36 8.74 3.36
C SER A 199 -7.49 7.74 3.18
N GLU A 200 -8.12 7.42 4.30
CA GLU A 200 -9.28 6.56 4.46
C GLU A 200 -10.50 7.43 4.76
N CYS A 201 -11.18 7.90 3.71
CA CYS A 201 -12.44 8.62 3.88
C CYS A 201 -13.57 7.64 4.27
N GLY A 202 -14.42 8.04 5.21
CA GLY A 202 -15.32 7.14 5.94
C GLY A 202 -16.57 6.67 5.19
N ALA A 203 -16.88 7.20 4.00
CA ALA A 203 -18.04 6.80 3.21
C ALA A 203 -17.67 6.48 1.75
N ARG A 204 -17.79 5.21 1.37
CA ARG A 204 -17.65 4.76 -0.03
C ARG A 204 -19.03 4.40 -0.57
N ILE A 205 -19.55 5.27 -1.44
CA ILE A 205 -20.81 5.04 -2.16
C ILE A 205 -20.46 4.39 -3.50
N GLN A 206 -20.83 3.12 -3.68
CA GLN A 206 -20.61 2.41 -4.95
C GLN A 206 -21.95 2.15 -5.63
N LEU A 207 -22.09 2.66 -6.85
CA LEU A 207 -23.23 2.43 -7.71
C LEU A 207 -22.80 1.47 -8.82
N ASN A 208 -23.27 0.22 -8.76
CA ASN A 208 -22.95 -0.80 -9.74
C ASN A 208 -24.21 -1.10 -10.58
N GLY A 209 -24.06 -1.76 -11.73
CA GLY A 209 -25.19 -2.13 -12.61
C GLY A 209 -26.28 -3.01 -11.96
N GLY A 210 -26.05 -3.52 -10.74
CA GLY A 210 -27.03 -4.27 -9.93
C GLY A 210 -27.60 -3.53 -8.71
N GLY A 211 -27.27 -2.24 -8.50
CA GLY A 211 -27.83 -1.42 -7.41
C GLY A 211 -26.80 -0.59 -6.63
N LEU A 212 -27.31 0.16 -5.65
CA LEU A 212 -26.50 0.97 -4.72
C LEU A 212 -26.05 0.11 -3.53
N THR A 213 -24.74 -0.01 -3.32
CA THR A 213 -24.18 -0.65 -2.12
C THR A 213 -23.61 0.41 -1.19
N VAL A 214 -24.11 0.45 0.05
CA VAL A 214 -23.61 1.35 1.10
C VAL A 214 -22.85 0.51 2.13
N GLN A 215 -21.53 0.66 2.18
CA GLN A 215 -20.71 -0.01 3.18
C GLN A 215 -20.60 0.89 4.43
N ALA A 216 -21.30 0.51 5.51
CA ALA A 216 -21.29 1.26 6.76
C ALA A 216 -19.98 1.00 7.53
N SER A 217 -19.13 2.03 7.66
CA SER A 217 -18.02 2.04 8.62
C SER A 217 -18.49 2.52 9.99
N PRO A 218 -17.80 2.19 11.10
CA PRO A 218 -18.16 2.71 12.42
C PRO A 218 -18.28 4.24 12.41
N LEU A 219 -19.34 4.80 13.01
CA LEU A 219 -19.69 6.23 12.92
C LEU A 219 -18.55 7.18 13.35
N SER A 220 -17.67 6.74 14.25
CA SER A 220 -16.46 7.49 14.67
C SER A 220 -15.44 7.68 13.54
N ARG A 221 -15.37 6.76 12.57
CA ARG A 221 -14.49 6.83 11.38
C ARG A 221 -15.02 7.79 10.32
N ILE A 222 -16.34 7.93 10.23
CA ILE A 222 -17.01 8.81 9.26
C ILE A 222 -16.77 10.29 9.61
N LEU A 223 -16.68 10.63 10.90
CA LEU A 223 -16.61 12.02 11.36
C LEU A 223 -15.21 12.63 11.39
N LYS A 224 -14.13 11.82 11.46
CA LYS A 224 -12.74 12.32 11.59
C LYS A 224 -11.81 11.82 10.50
N GLY A 225 -12.26 10.94 9.60
CA GLY A 225 -11.40 10.25 8.65
C GLY A 225 -10.32 9.39 9.32
N GLY A 226 -9.42 8.84 8.50
CA GLY A 226 -8.27 8.09 8.99
C GLY A 226 -7.14 8.03 7.97
N VAL A 227 -5.98 7.55 8.41
CA VAL A 227 -4.84 7.25 7.54
C VAL A 227 -4.60 5.75 7.58
N GLY A 228 -4.79 5.08 6.44
CA GLY A 228 -4.39 3.69 6.24
C GLY A 228 -2.91 3.62 5.86
N PHE A 229 -2.25 2.51 6.22
CA PHE A 229 -0.96 2.16 5.64
C PHE A 229 -0.81 0.65 5.46
N ASP A 230 0.01 0.26 4.49
CA ASP A 230 0.50 -1.12 4.32
C ASP A 230 1.90 -1.12 3.72
N ASN A 231 2.55 -2.28 3.71
CA ASN A 231 3.89 -2.48 3.17
C ASN A 231 3.79 -3.03 1.74
N LEU A 232 4.15 -2.22 0.74
CA LEU A 232 4.10 -2.60 -0.66
C LEU A 232 5.50 -2.88 -1.23
N PRO A 233 5.73 -4.06 -1.84
CA PRO A 233 6.99 -4.34 -2.53
C PRO A 233 7.33 -3.24 -3.54
N GLY A 234 8.56 -2.74 -3.48
CA GLY A 234 9.05 -1.70 -4.40
C GLY A 234 8.58 -0.27 -4.09
N ALA A 235 7.76 -0.04 -3.07
CA ALA A 235 7.36 1.32 -2.68
C ALA A 235 8.53 2.18 -2.18
N SER A 236 9.60 1.57 -1.67
CA SER A 236 10.82 2.28 -1.29
C SER A 236 11.80 2.48 -2.44
N ALA A 237 11.47 2.08 -3.67
CA ALA A 237 12.39 2.18 -4.81
C ALA A 237 12.70 3.65 -5.12
N GLY A 238 13.93 4.06 -4.86
CA GLY A 238 14.38 5.45 -5.04
C GLY A 238 14.14 6.37 -3.85
N LEU A 239 13.57 5.88 -2.75
CA LEU A 239 13.47 6.60 -1.47
C LEU A 239 14.68 6.26 -0.59
N THR A 240 15.33 7.29 -0.06
CA THR A 240 16.36 7.21 0.98
C THR A 240 15.72 7.25 2.37
N SER A 241 16.45 6.82 3.41
CA SER A 241 15.97 6.91 4.80
C SER A 241 15.67 8.34 5.29
N LYS A 242 16.06 9.36 4.52
CA LYS A 242 15.80 10.78 4.80
C LYS A 242 14.56 11.34 4.09
N ASP A 243 14.01 10.63 3.11
CA ASP A 243 12.87 11.12 2.35
C ASP A 243 11.60 11.04 3.20
N LYS A 244 10.86 12.16 3.23
CA LYS A 244 9.56 12.22 3.90
C LYS A 244 8.58 11.33 3.13
N ARG A 245 7.78 10.55 3.85
CA ARG A 245 6.83 9.61 3.23
C ARG A 245 5.62 10.35 2.71
N VAL A 246 5.10 9.95 1.56
CA VAL A 246 3.92 10.59 0.97
C VAL A 246 2.64 9.99 1.56
N LEU A 247 1.68 10.86 1.87
CA LEU A 247 0.30 10.50 2.15
C LEU A 247 -0.51 10.67 0.86
N TYR A 248 -0.98 9.56 0.30
CA TYR A 248 -1.79 9.53 -0.92
C TYR A 248 -3.27 9.80 -0.62
N ASP A 249 -3.99 10.31 -1.62
CA ASP A 249 -5.41 10.65 -1.44
C ASP A 249 -6.33 9.42 -1.26
N SER A 250 -5.89 8.24 -1.69
CA SER A 250 -6.65 6.99 -1.56
C SER A 250 -5.75 5.76 -1.59
N GLU A 251 -6.27 4.63 -1.11
CA GLU A 251 -5.60 3.32 -1.17
C GLU A 251 -5.16 2.98 -2.60
N THR A 252 -6.02 3.26 -3.58
CA THR A 252 -5.74 3.01 -5.00
C THR A 252 -4.55 3.85 -5.49
N ALA A 253 -4.46 5.11 -5.06
CA ALA A 253 -3.33 5.97 -5.40
C ALA A 253 -2.03 5.52 -4.69
N ALA A 254 -2.10 5.00 -3.46
CA ALA A 254 -0.95 4.43 -2.77
C ALA A 254 -0.46 3.12 -3.41
N LEU A 255 -1.38 2.25 -3.86
CA LEU A 255 -1.05 1.00 -4.55
C LEU A 255 -0.38 1.23 -5.91
N ALA A 256 -0.57 2.40 -6.52
CA ALA A 256 0.08 2.79 -7.76
C ALA A 256 1.61 2.88 -7.65
N VAL A 257 2.16 3.09 -6.45
CA VAL A 257 3.53 3.58 -6.26
C VAL A 257 4.61 2.55 -6.58
N GLY A 258 4.31 1.25 -6.52
CA GLY A 258 5.19 0.18 -7.02
C GLY A 258 4.74 -0.43 -8.35
N SER A 259 3.52 -0.09 -8.76
CA SER A 259 2.74 -0.86 -9.72
C SER A 259 2.38 -0.08 -10.98
N GLN A 260 2.80 1.19 -11.05
CA GLN A 260 2.53 2.04 -12.19
C GLN A 260 3.37 1.62 -13.40
N ILE A 261 2.68 1.43 -14.52
CA ILE A 261 3.27 1.27 -15.85
C ILE A 261 2.85 2.43 -16.75
N THR A 262 3.65 2.68 -17.77
CA THR A 262 3.36 3.64 -18.83
C THR A 262 3.03 2.89 -20.10
N LEU A 263 1.84 3.15 -20.65
CA LEU A 263 1.38 2.64 -21.93
C LEU A 263 1.46 3.77 -22.95
N ARG A 264 2.05 3.51 -24.11
CA ARG A 264 2.19 4.48 -25.21
C ARG A 264 1.35 4.04 -26.39
N THR A 265 0.52 4.94 -26.90
CA THR A 265 -0.32 4.70 -28.07
C THR A 265 -0.37 5.96 -28.93
N PHE A 266 -0.74 5.80 -30.21
CA PHE A 266 -1.05 6.91 -31.11
C PHE A 266 -2.53 7.31 -31.06
N ASP A 267 -3.40 6.42 -30.57
CA ASP A 267 -4.83 6.66 -30.42
C ASP A 267 -5.32 6.29 -29.01
N ALA A 268 -6.10 7.19 -28.41
CA ALA A 268 -6.72 7.03 -27.11
C ALA A 268 -8.26 7.12 -27.17
N SER A 269 -8.86 7.06 -28.37
CA SER A 269 -10.31 7.09 -28.58
C SER A 269 -11.07 6.03 -27.78
N LYS A 270 -10.41 4.89 -27.53
CA LYS A 270 -10.94 3.73 -26.78
C LYS A 270 -10.49 3.70 -25.31
N LEU A 271 -9.82 4.74 -24.83
CA LEU A 271 -9.22 4.80 -23.49
C LEU A 271 -9.93 5.81 -22.59
N SER A 272 -10.17 5.41 -21.34
CA SER A 272 -10.78 6.28 -20.33
C SER A 272 -10.23 5.99 -18.94
N HIS A 273 -10.30 6.98 -18.03
CA HIS A 273 -9.97 6.76 -16.62
C HIS A 273 -10.75 5.55 -16.07
N GLY A 274 -10.06 4.66 -15.34
CA GLY A 274 -10.64 3.46 -14.75
C GLY A 274 -10.80 2.27 -15.71
N LEU A 275 -10.35 2.38 -16.97
CA LEU A 275 -10.40 1.27 -17.93
C LEU A 275 -9.64 0.04 -17.39
N PRO A 276 -10.28 -1.14 -17.26
CA PRO A 276 -9.64 -2.28 -16.62
C PRO A 276 -8.56 -2.90 -17.50
N ILE A 277 -7.46 -3.34 -16.87
CA ILE A 277 -6.45 -4.22 -17.47
C ILE A 277 -6.77 -5.65 -17.04
N ARG A 278 -6.86 -6.58 -17.98
CA ARG A 278 -7.29 -7.96 -17.76
C ARG A 278 -6.32 -8.98 -18.32
N TYR A 279 -6.24 -10.13 -17.63
CA TYR A 279 -5.60 -11.36 -18.09
C TYR A 279 -6.62 -12.51 -17.97
N PRO A 280 -6.91 -13.26 -19.06
CA PRO A 280 -8.03 -14.20 -19.15
C PRO A 280 -9.32 -13.80 -18.43
N GLY A 281 -9.72 -12.54 -18.60
CA GLY A 281 -10.94 -11.97 -18.01
C GLY A 281 -10.82 -11.47 -16.56
N ILE A 282 -9.74 -11.80 -15.85
CA ILE A 282 -9.48 -11.35 -14.47
C ILE A 282 -8.88 -9.94 -14.52
N ALA A 283 -9.47 -9.00 -13.76
CA ALA A 283 -8.92 -7.66 -13.62
C ALA A 283 -7.64 -7.70 -12.77
N ILE A 284 -6.54 -7.20 -13.35
CA ILE A 284 -5.22 -7.19 -12.71
C ILE A 284 -4.64 -5.78 -12.60
N GLY A 285 -5.40 -4.77 -13.01
CA GLY A 285 -5.00 -3.38 -13.02
C GLY A 285 -6.04 -2.48 -13.67
N GLN A 286 -5.73 -1.20 -13.80
CA GLN A 286 -6.60 -0.22 -14.42
C GLN A 286 -5.84 1.00 -14.92
N LEU A 287 -6.42 1.71 -15.89
CA LEU A 287 -5.90 2.97 -16.41
C LEU A 287 -6.18 4.11 -15.43
N GLN A 288 -5.16 4.91 -15.10
CA GLN A 288 -5.25 6.00 -14.13
C GLN A 288 -5.37 7.36 -14.81
N SER A 289 -4.57 7.65 -15.84
CA SER A 289 -4.60 8.97 -16.48
C SER A 289 -4.10 8.93 -17.91
N LEU A 290 -4.57 9.88 -18.70
CA LEU A 290 -4.15 10.11 -20.09
C LEU A 290 -3.53 11.49 -20.21
N ALA A 291 -2.39 11.59 -20.90
CA ALA A 291 -1.75 12.85 -21.23
C ALA A 291 -1.16 12.78 -22.63
N LEU A 292 -1.06 13.92 -23.32
CA LEU A 292 -0.29 14.00 -24.57
C LEU A 292 1.21 14.02 -24.25
N SER A 293 2.01 13.38 -25.09
CA SER A 293 3.46 13.54 -25.07
C SER A 293 3.86 15.01 -25.32
N PRO A 294 5.05 15.46 -24.89
CA PRO A 294 5.49 16.84 -25.08
C PRO A 294 5.48 17.30 -26.55
N ASP A 295 5.77 16.39 -27.48
CA ASP A 295 5.73 16.61 -28.93
C ASP A 295 4.33 16.42 -29.55
N LYS A 296 3.32 16.07 -28.74
CA LYS A 296 1.91 15.83 -29.09
C LYS A 296 1.68 14.75 -30.16
N LYS A 297 2.67 13.86 -30.39
CA LYS A 297 2.57 12.77 -31.36
C LYS A 297 2.01 11.47 -30.78
N GLN A 298 2.05 11.32 -29.46
CA GLN A 298 1.62 10.11 -28.77
C GLN A 298 0.75 10.48 -27.56
N VAL A 299 -0.08 9.53 -27.16
CA VAL A 299 -0.76 9.55 -25.87
C VAL A 299 0.03 8.69 -24.90
N ILE A 300 0.32 9.28 -23.74
CA ILE A 300 0.94 8.64 -22.59
C ILE A 300 -0.18 8.28 -21.61
N ALA A 301 -0.49 6.99 -21.56
CA ALA A 301 -1.44 6.38 -20.65
C ALA A 301 -0.69 5.88 -19.40
N LYS A 302 -0.94 6.47 -18.24
CA LYS A 302 -0.47 5.90 -16.96
C LYS A 302 -1.49 4.90 -16.47
N ALA A 303 -1.03 3.68 -16.20
CA ALA A 303 -1.86 2.62 -15.65
C ALA A 303 -1.22 2.03 -14.40
N VAL A 304 -2.03 1.38 -13.58
CA VAL A 304 -1.62 0.75 -12.33
C VAL A 304 -2.00 -0.72 -12.41
N LEU A 305 -1.03 -1.61 -12.25
CA LEU A 305 -1.28 -3.02 -11.98
C LEU A 305 -1.55 -3.22 -10.48
N TYR A 306 -2.26 -4.27 -10.08
CA TYR A 306 -2.35 -4.60 -8.66
C TYR A 306 -1.03 -5.22 -8.18
N PRO A 307 -0.57 -4.93 -6.95
CA PRO A 307 0.76 -5.32 -6.47
C PRO A 307 1.09 -6.80 -6.65
N GLU A 308 0.12 -7.68 -6.48
CA GLU A 308 0.26 -9.13 -6.64
C GLU A 308 0.56 -9.57 -8.08
N TYR A 309 0.30 -8.72 -9.08
CA TYR A 309 0.49 -9.02 -10.51
C TYR A 309 1.65 -8.24 -11.14
N VAL A 310 2.22 -7.25 -10.45
CA VAL A 310 3.27 -6.39 -11.03
C VAL A 310 4.47 -7.19 -11.51
N GLU A 311 4.98 -8.11 -10.69
CA GLU A 311 6.20 -8.85 -11.00
C GLU A 311 6.05 -9.80 -12.19
N ASP A 312 4.83 -10.27 -12.47
CA ASP A 312 4.53 -11.21 -13.56
C ASP A 312 4.25 -10.48 -14.89
N PHE A 313 3.57 -9.33 -14.83
CA PHE A 313 3.05 -8.64 -16.03
C PHE A 313 3.83 -7.39 -16.42
N ALA A 314 4.58 -6.77 -15.51
CA ALA A 314 5.43 -5.63 -15.83
C ALA A 314 6.84 -6.11 -16.22
N ARG A 315 6.89 -6.96 -17.25
CA ARG A 315 8.11 -7.61 -17.76
C ARG A 315 8.35 -7.32 -19.22
N GLN A 316 9.61 -7.26 -19.63
CA GLN A 316 10.00 -7.18 -21.02
C GLN A 316 9.40 -8.34 -21.82
N GLY A 317 8.79 -8.02 -22.96
CA GLY A 317 8.04 -8.96 -23.79
C GLY A 317 6.54 -9.01 -23.49
N SER A 318 6.07 -8.37 -22.42
CA SER A 318 4.62 -8.27 -22.15
C SER A 318 3.95 -7.40 -23.20
N ARG A 319 2.79 -7.85 -23.70
CA ARG A 319 2.03 -7.18 -24.76
C ARG A 319 0.74 -6.65 -24.18
N PHE A 320 0.52 -5.35 -24.28
CA PHE A 320 -0.73 -4.72 -23.87
C PHE A 320 -1.53 -4.38 -25.12
N SER A 321 -2.79 -4.77 -25.17
CA SER A 321 -3.65 -4.58 -26.32
C SER A 321 -5.05 -4.13 -25.91
N VAL A 322 -5.59 -3.11 -26.56
CA VAL A 322 -6.97 -2.69 -26.34
C VAL A 322 -7.90 -3.70 -27.02
N VAL A 323 -8.88 -4.18 -26.27
CA VAL A 323 -9.96 -5.04 -26.78
C VAL A 323 -11.23 -4.19 -26.84
N SER A 324 -11.76 -4.06 -28.06
CA SER A 324 -12.99 -3.32 -28.36
C SER A 324 -13.90 -4.15 -29.27
N PRO A 325 -15.19 -3.81 -29.37
CA PRO A 325 -16.13 -4.56 -30.20
C PRO A 325 -15.68 -4.51 -31.66
N GLU A 326 -15.65 -5.66 -32.31
CA GLU A 326 -15.24 -5.76 -33.71
C GLU A 326 -16.33 -6.43 -34.53
N ILE A 327 -16.75 -5.76 -35.60
CA ILE A 327 -17.75 -6.24 -36.55
C ILE A 327 -17.13 -6.12 -37.94
N SER A 328 -16.93 -7.24 -38.60
CA SER A 328 -16.38 -7.29 -39.96
C SER A 328 -17.18 -8.26 -40.82
N ALA A 329 -16.87 -8.28 -42.12
CA ALA A 329 -17.44 -9.28 -43.04
C ALA A 329 -17.07 -10.73 -42.63
N ALA A 330 -15.98 -10.92 -41.88
CA ALA A 330 -15.52 -12.22 -41.38
C ALA A 330 -16.17 -12.63 -40.04
N GLY A 331 -17.06 -11.79 -39.49
CA GLY A 331 -17.84 -12.09 -38.30
C GLY A 331 -17.79 -11.00 -37.23
N VAL A 332 -18.35 -11.32 -36.08
CA VAL A 332 -18.38 -10.46 -34.89
C VAL A 332 -17.48 -11.02 -33.80
N ASN A 333 -16.77 -10.15 -33.09
CA ASN A 333 -15.91 -10.53 -31.97
C ASN A 333 -15.96 -9.50 -30.83
N HIS A 334 -15.58 -9.94 -29.63
CA HIS A 334 -15.53 -9.12 -28.42
C HIS A 334 -16.84 -8.37 -28.10
N LEU A 335 -18.00 -8.98 -28.36
CA LEU A 335 -19.30 -8.35 -28.09
C LEU A 335 -19.54 -8.03 -26.61
N ASP A 336 -18.84 -8.71 -25.71
CA ASP A 336 -18.81 -8.42 -24.27
C ASP A 336 -18.27 -7.01 -23.97
N THR A 337 -17.49 -6.43 -24.89
CA THR A 337 -16.92 -5.08 -24.76
C THR A 337 -17.83 -3.95 -25.25
N LEU A 338 -19.07 -4.27 -25.68
CA LEU A 338 -20.04 -3.25 -26.13
C LEU A 338 -20.41 -2.26 -25.03
N LEU A 339 -20.42 -2.72 -23.77
CA LEU A 339 -20.65 -1.84 -22.62
C LEU A 339 -19.41 -1.04 -22.26
N GLN A 340 -18.25 -1.69 -22.25
CA GLN A 340 -16.99 -1.06 -21.89
C GLN A 340 -15.80 -1.83 -22.50
N PRO A 341 -14.87 -1.16 -23.21
CA PRO A 341 -13.63 -1.78 -23.64
C PRO A 341 -12.76 -2.19 -22.44
N TYR A 342 -11.71 -2.96 -22.70
CA TYR A 342 -10.68 -3.25 -21.70
C TYR A 342 -9.31 -3.39 -22.36
N ILE A 343 -8.25 -3.41 -21.56
CA ILE A 343 -6.89 -3.69 -22.02
C ILE A 343 -6.56 -5.14 -21.68
N ASN A 344 -6.33 -6.00 -22.67
CA ASN A 344 -5.74 -7.32 -22.46
C ASN A 344 -4.23 -7.19 -22.25
N VAL A 345 -3.65 -8.09 -21.47
CA VAL A 345 -2.20 -8.24 -21.37
C VAL A 345 -1.81 -9.68 -21.63
N ASP A 346 -0.75 -9.91 -22.40
CA ASP A 346 -0.06 -11.20 -22.48
C ASP A 346 1.31 -11.06 -21.79
N PRO A 347 1.65 -11.92 -20.81
CA PRO A 347 2.85 -11.77 -20.00
C PRO A 347 4.13 -12.10 -20.79
N GLY A 348 5.19 -11.32 -20.54
CA GLY A 348 6.54 -11.58 -21.04
C GLY A 348 7.44 -12.23 -19.99
N ASN A 349 8.50 -12.90 -20.45
CA ASN A 349 9.46 -13.59 -19.58
C ASN A 349 10.79 -12.83 -19.36
N GLY A 350 10.87 -11.58 -19.79
CA GLY A 350 12.09 -10.78 -19.68
C GLY A 350 12.26 -10.07 -18.33
N ARG A 351 13.23 -9.15 -18.25
CA ARG A 351 13.51 -8.33 -17.06
C ARG A 351 12.36 -7.38 -16.76
N GLY A 352 12.27 -6.88 -15.53
CA GLY A 352 11.28 -5.88 -15.13
C GLY A 352 11.29 -4.65 -16.06
N GLN A 353 10.12 -4.25 -16.54
CA GLN A 353 9.92 -3.13 -17.46
C GLN A 353 8.67 -2.34 -17.03
N ARG A 354 8.70 -1.01 -17.16
CA ARG A 354 7.61 -0.13 -16.74
C ARG A 354 7.03 0.74 -17.86
N SER A 355 7.50 0.58 -19.09
CA SER A 355 6.99 1.31 -20.26
C SER A 355 6.71 0.33 -21.38
N PHE A 356 5.51 0.37 -21.96
CA PHE A 356 5.05 -0.54 -22.99
C PHE A 356 4.34 0.23 -24.10
N GLU A 357 4.33 -0.36 -25.29
CA GLU A 357 3.43 0.07 -26.35
C GLU A 357 2.05 -0.57 -26.10
N LEU A 358 1.01 0.20 -26.35
CA LEU A 358 -0.37 -0.26 -26.30
C LEU A 358 -0.87 -0.43 -27.73
N GLN A 359 -1.14 -1.68 -28.08
CA GLN A 359 -1.56 -2.10 -29.41
C GLN A 359 -3.08 -2.21 -29.49
N GLU A 360 -3.63 -2.38 -30.68
CA GLU A 360 -5.01 -2.83 -30.84
C GLU A 360 -5.04 -4.36 -30.99
N SER A 361 -5.98 -5.03 -30.33
CA SER A 361 -6.21 -6.46 -30.55
C SER A 361 -6.91 -6.66 -31.88
N THR A 362 -6.38 -7.55 -32.73
CA THR A 362 -7.03 -7.94 -33.98
C THR A 362 -7.80 -9.25 -33.83
N LEU A 363 -8.77 -9.54 -34.71
CA LEU A 363 -9.39 -10.87 -34.83
C LEU A 363 -8.35 -12.00 -34.88
N THR A 364 -7.24 -11.77 -35.57
CA THR A 364 -6.18 -12.76 -35.74
C THR A 364 -5.45 -13.05 -34.42
N ASP A 365 -5.24 -12.04 -33.57
CA ASP A 365 -4.63 -12.23 -32.26
C ASP A 365 -5.55 -13.04 -31.33
N ALA A 366 -6.85 -12.79 -31.37
CA ALA A 366 -7.84 -13.53 -30.58
C ALA A 366 -8.02 -14.98 -31.05
N ARG A 367 -8.09 -15.23 -32.38
CA ARG A 367 -8.36 -16.57 -32.94
C ARG A 367 -7.11 -17.45 -33.04
N CYS A 368 -5.94 -16.85 -33.26
CA CYS A 368 -4.68 -17.57 -33.46
C CYS A 368 -3.56 -17.07 -32.54
N PRO A 369 -3.71 -17.14 -31.21
CA PRO A 369 -2.64 -16.79 -30.29
C PRO A 369 -1.44 -17.72 -30.52
N ASP A 370 -0.23 -17.14 -30.55
CA ASP A 370 1.04 -17.83 -30.80
C ASP A 370 1.08 -18.72 -32.06
N GLY A 371 0.35 -18.31 -33.10
CA GLY A 371 0.28 -19.02 -34.37
C GLY A 371 1.54 -18.92 -35.23
N LEU A 372 1.66 -19.83 -36.22
CA LEU A 372 2.75 -19.82 -37.20
C LEU A 372 2.45 -18.76 -38.24
N ASN A 373 3.33 -17.77 -38.37
CA ASN A 373 3.22 -16.78 -39.43
C ASN A 373 3.78 -17.35 -40.74
N VAL A 374 2.98 -17.31 -41.80
CA VAL A 374 3.38 -17.70 -43.15
C VAL A 374 3.25 -16.46 -44.03
N LEU A 375 4.35 -16.02 -44.61
CA LEU A 375 4.38 -14.90 -45.54
C LEU A 375 4.25 -15.44 -46.97
N MET A 376 3.35 -14.85 -47.75
CA MET A 376 3.11 -15.22 -49.14
C MET A 376 3.11 -13.98 -50.01
N ASP A 377 3.60 -14.13 -51.24
CA ASP A 377 3.47 -13.12 -52.28
C ASP A 377 2.30 -13.48 -53.20
N ALA A 378 1.47 -12.50 -53.50
CA ALA A 378 0.43 -12.59 -54.52
C ALA A 378 0.52 -11.39 -55.49
N PRO A 379 0.11 -11.53 -56.76
CA PRO A 379 0.07 -10.41 -57.69
C PRO A 379 -0.84 -9.28 -57.21
N GLU A 380 -1.94 -9.63 -56.53
CA GLU A 380 -2.92 -8.71 -55.97
C GLU A 380 -3.52 -9.27 -54.68
N GLY A 381 -4.03 -8.39 -53.81
CA GLY A 381 -4.64 -8.79 -52.53
C GLY A 381 -6.08 -9.29 -52.65
N GLY A 382 -6.77 -8.98 -53.74
CA GLY A 382 -8.17 -9.36 -53.94
C GLY A 382 -9.09 -8.88 -52.81
N SER A 383 -10.02 -9.75 -52.38
CA SER A 383 -10.97 -9.50 -51.28
C SER A 383 -10.42 -9.86 -49.89
N LEU A 384 -9.13 -10.16 -49.78
CA LEU A 384 -8.52 -10.55 -48.51
C LEU A 384 -8.45 -9.34 -47.57
N SER A 385 -8.95 -9.53 -46.36
CA SER A 385 -8.87 -8.56 -45.26
C SER A 385 -8.37 -9.25 -43.99
N VAL A 386 -7.85 -8.47 -43.04
CA VAL A 386 -7.45 -9.01 -41.72
C VAL A 386 -8.63 -9.78 -41.12
N GLY A 387 -8.38 -11.00 -40.66
CA GLY A 387 -9.40 -11.90 -40.11
C GLY A 387 -10.05 -12.85 -41.13
N THR A 388 -9.77 -12.71 -42.43
CA THR A 388 -10.24 -13.69 -43.45
C THR A 388 -9.75 -15.10 -43.08
N PRO A 389 -10.61 -16.14 -43.06
CA PRO A 389 -10.23 -17.47 -42.60
C PRO A 389 -9.30 -18.18 -43.58
N VAL A 390 -8.31 -18.88 -43.04
CA VAL A 390 -7.47 -19.84 -43.77
C VAL A 390 -8.04 -21.22 -43.54
N LEU A 391 -8.40 -21.91 -44.62
CA LEU A 391 -9.07 -23.20 -44.56
C LEU A 391 -8.13 -24.35 -44.94
N PHE A 392 -8.23 -25.47 -44.22
CA PHE A 392 -7.66 -26.75 -44.62
C PHE A 392 -8.76 -27.81 -44.59
N CYS A 393 -8.98 -28.48 -45.73
CA CYS A 393 -10.10 -29.42 -45.91
C CYS A 393 -11.48 -28.84 -45.51
N GLY A 394 -11.67 -27.53 -45.71
CA GLY A 394 -12.91 -26.82 -45.36
C GLY A 394 -13.01 -26.40 -43.89
N ALA A 395 -12.06 -26.76 -43.02
CA ALA A 395 -12.02 -26.32 -41.63
C ALA A 395 -11.10 -25.11 -41.46
N GLU A 396 -11.51 -24.13 -40.64
CA GLU A 396 -10.68 -22.96 -40.29
C GLU A 396 -9.47 -23.40 -39.45
N VAL A 397 -8.28 -23.16 -40.00
CA VAL A 397 -6.99 -23.49 -39.36
C VAL A 397 -6.13 -22.26 -39.06
N GLY A 398 -6.52 -21.09 -39.55
CA GLY A 398 -5.80 -19.84 -39.35
C GLY A 398 -6.60 -18.66 -39.88
N THR A 399 -5.97 -17.48 -39.87
CA THR A 399 -6.55 -16.25 -40.42
C THR A 399 -5.50 -15.42 -41.14
N VAL A 400 -5.93 -14.52 -42.02
CA VAL A 400 -5.09 -13.47 -42.58
C VAL A 400 -4.74 -12.47 -41.47
N ALA A 401 -3.46 -12.35 -41.14
CA ALA A 401 -2.92 -11.44 -40.13
C ALA A 401 -2.69 -10.03 -40.67
N GLY A 402 -2.41 -9.89 -41.97
CA GLY A 402 -2.13 -8.60 -42.58
C GLY A 402 -1.85 -8.69 -44.07
N THR A 403 -1.99 -7.55 -44.74
CA THR A 403 -1.65 -7.37 -46.15
C THR A 403 -0.84 -6.09 -46.29
N SER A 404 0.27 -6.15 -47.02
CA SER A 404 1.10 -4.98 -47.33
C SER A 404 1.57 -5.03 -48.77
N PRO A 405 1.78 -3.89 -49.45
CA PRO A 405 2.52 -3.88 -50.71
C PRO A 405 3.91 -4.49 -50.52
N GLY A 406 4.41 -5.23 -51.51
CA GLY A 406 5.80 -5.65 -51.55
C GLY A 406 6.73 -4.43 -51.64
N ALA A 407 8.01 -4.61 -51.30
CA ALA A 407 8.97 -3.50 -51.24
C ALA A 407 9.09 -2.69 -52.55
N MET A 408 8.81 -3.33 -53.70
CA MET A 408 8.82 -2.70 -55.03
C MET A 408 7.42 -2.36 -55.56
N ALA A 409 6.37 -2.54 -54.74
CA ALA A 409 4.96 -2.36 -55.09
C ALA A 409 4.49 -3.14 -56.35
N ASP A 410 5.20 -4.20 -56.73
CA ASP A 410 4.91 -5.10 -57.86
C ASP A 410 4.01 -6.29 -57.48
N ARG A 411 3.81 -6.49 -56.17
CA ARG A 411 3.07 -7.60 -55.56
C ARG A 411 2.49 -7.17 -54.22
N VAL A 412 1.59 -7.99 -53.69
CA VAL A 412 1.05 -7.87 -52.33
C VAL A 412 1.60 -9.00 -51.48
N GLN A 413 2.19 -8.63 -50.35
CA GLN A 413 2.58 -9.54 -49.29
C GLN A 413 1.39 -9.80 -48.37
N ILE A 414 1.05 -11.07 -48.22
CA ILE A 414 -0.04 -11.54 -47.37
C ILE A 414 0.61 -12.33 -46.23
N THR A 415 0.35 -11.91 -44.99
CA THR A 415 0.76 -12.66 -43.80
C THR A 415 -0.42 -13.46 -43.31
N LEU A 416 -0.29 -14.78 -43.30
CA LEU A 416 -1.23 -15.69 -42.64
C LEU A 416 -0.71 -16.01 -41.24
N ARG A 417 -1.62 -16.23 -40.29
CA ARG A 417 -1.29 -16.83 -38.99
C ARG A 417 -2.10 -18.11 -38.81
N ILE A 418 -1.40 -19.23 -38.72
CA ILE A 418 -1.98 -20.56 -38.54
C ILE A 418 -2.00 -20.91 -37.06
N SER A 419 -3.15 -21.33 -36.52
CA SER A 419 -3.28 -21.63 -35.10
C SER A 419 -2.26 -22.67 -34.65
N LYS A 420 -1.76 -22.55 -33.41
CA LYS A 420 -0.75 -23.45 -32.83
C LYS A 420 -1.09 -24.94 -32.99
N LYS A 421 -2.36 -25.31 -32.80
CA LYS A 421 -2.87 -26.69 -32.98
C LYS A 421 -2.69 -27.27 -34.39
N TYR A 422 -2.62 -26.43 -35.42
CA TYR A 422 -2.61 -26.85 -36.83
C TYR A 422 -1.29 -26.55 -37.56
N GLN A 423 -0.28 -26.00 -36.87
CA GLN A 423 1.00 -25.64 -37.49
C GLN A 423 1.65 -26.82 -38.22
N HIS A 424 1.50 -28.03 -37.70
CA HIS A 424 2.03 -29.27 -38.28
C HIS A 424 1.43 -29.64 -39.66
N LEU A 425 0.31 -29.03 -40.04
CA LEU A 425 -0.32 -29.24 -41.35
C LEU A 425 0.40 -28.46 -42.47
N VAL A 426 1.09 -27.37 -42.13
CA VAL A 426 1.85 -26.56 -43.10
C VAL A 426 3.23 -27.17 -43.32
N ARG A 427 3.52 -27.50 -44.58
CA ARG A 427 4.81 -28.06 -45.04
C ARG A 427 5.42 -27.18 -46.14
N ASN A 428 6.71 -27.39 -46.44
CA ASN A 428 7.43 -26.64 -47.48
C ASN A 428 6.81 -26.75 -48.89
N ASN A 429 6.08 -27.82 -49.17
CA ASN A 429 5.41 -28.06 -50.45
C ASN A 429 3.89 -27.74 -50.40
N SER A 430 3.44 -27.00 -49.39
CA SER A 430 2.03 -26.58 -49.31
C SER A 430 1.74 -25.53 -50.37
N VAL A 431 0.63 -25.69 -51.07
CA VAL A 431 0.15 -24.72 -52.05
C VAL A 431 -1.05 -23.99 -51.46
N PHE A 432 -1.03 -22.67 -51.55
CA PHE A 432 -2.12 -21.81 -51.14
C PHE A 432 -2.79 -21.24 -52.38
N TRP A 433 -4.12 -21.19 -52.36
CA TRP A 433 -4.92 -20.59 -53.43
C TRP A 433 -6.05 -19.78 -52.82
N LEU A 434 -6.46 -18.72 -53.52
CA LEU A 434 -7.59 -17.90 -53.10
C LEU A 434 -8.89 -18.68 -53.32
N ALA A 435 -9.56 -19.03 -52.23
CA ALA A 435 -10.88 -19.64 -52.24
C ALA A 435 -11.92 -18.57 -51.86
N SER A 436 -12.14 -17.59 -52.74
CA SER A 436 -13.10 -16.49 -52.51
C SER A 436 -14.27 -16.54 -53.49
N GLY A 437 -15.49 -16.35 -52.99
CA GLY A 437 -16.69 -16.11 -53.80
C GLY A 437 -17.36 -17.38 -54.35
N TYR A 438 -18.17 -17.19 -55.40
CA TYR A 438 -18.91 -18.24 -56.08
C TYR A 438 -18.09 -18.80 -57.24
N ASN A 439 -17.65 -20.06 -57.15
CA ASN A 439 -17.05 -20.74 -58.31
C ASN A 439 -18.15 -21.50 -59.05
N LEU A 440 -18.62 -20.93 -60.16
CA LEU A 440 -19.61 -21.56 -61.01
C LEU A 440 -18.91 -22.26 -62.17
N LYS A 441 -18.90 -23.59 -62.15
CA LYS A 441 -18.41 -24.40 -63.27
C LYS A 441 -19.60 -24.89 -64.08
N TRP A 442 -19.73 -24.37 -65.31
CA TRP A 442 -20.62 -24.93 -66.32
C TRP A 442 -19.93 -26.11 -67.00
N GLN A 443 -20.53 -27.29 -66.91
CA GLN A 443 -20.18 -28.46 -67.72
C GLN A 443 -21.38 -28.81 -68.60
N LEU A 444 -21.13 -29.41 -69.77
CA LEU A 444 -22.16 -29.72 -70.78
C LEU A 444 -23.33 -30.59 -70.27
N TRP A 445 -23.21 -31.17 -69.07
CA TRP A 445 -24.22 -32.03 -68.45
C TRP A 445 -24.67 -31.56 -67.04
N GLY A 446 -24.30 -30.35 -66.61
CA GLY A 446 -24.75 -29.82 -65.32
C GLY A 446 -23.98 -28.59 -64.82
N GLN A 447 -24.55 -27.91 -63.84
CA GLN A 447 -23.93 -26.79 -63.13
C GLN A 447 -23.39 -27.30 -61.79
N GLN A 448 -22.09 -27.09 -61.53
CA GLN A 448 -21.50 -27.30 -60.21
C GLN A 448 -21.21 -25.94 -59.58
N ILE A 449 -21.92 -25.64 -58.49
CA ILE A 449 -21.72 -24.42 -57.69
C ILE A 449 -20.92 -24.82 -56.45
N ARG A 450 -19.75 -24.21 -56.24
CA ARG A 450 -19.02 -24.27 -54.97
C ARG A 450 -19.05 -22.90 -54.32
N ILE A 451 -19.55 -22.85 -53.10
CA ILE A 451 -19.65 -21.66 -52.26
C ILE A 451 -18.54 -21.75 -51.22
N PHE A 452 -17.69 -20.72 -51.16
CA PHE A 452 -16.70 -20.56 -50.11
C PHE A 452 -17.16 -19.45 -49.16
N PRO A 453 -17.08 -19.69 -47.83
CA PRO A 453 -17.50 -18.72 -46.82
C PRO A 453 -16.60 -17.49 -46.75
#